data_AF-A0A9Q2KUY9-F1
#
_entry.id   AF-A0A9Q2KUY9-F1
#
_cell.length_a   1.000
_cell.length_b   1.000
_cell.length_c   1.000
_cell.angle_alpha   90.00
_cell.angle_beta   90.00
_cell.angle_gamma   90.00
#
_symmetry.space_group_name_H-M   'P 1'
#
loop_
_entity.id
_entity.type
_entity.pdbx_description
1 polymer ?
#
loop_
_entity_poly.entity_id
_entity_poly.type
_entity_poly.pdbx_seq_one_letter_code
_entity_poly.pdbx_strand_id
1 'polypeptide(L)' 'MLELLFVIGFFIMLMVTGISLLGILAALMVATAVMFLGGMFALMIKLLPWLLLAVAVEWVIKAINAPKIPQYQRNNRRFY' A
#
# COMPACT_ATOMS: atom_id res chain seq x y z
N MET A 1 -24.35 22.25 -46.14
CA MET A 1 -25.09 22.20 -44.85
C MET A 1 -24.83 20.90 -44.09
N LEU A 2 -25.09 19.73 -44.72
CA LEU A 2 -24.90 18.40 -44.11
C LEU A 2 -23.44 18.08 -43.72
N GLU A 3 -22.47 18.62 -44.45
CA GLU A 3 -21.03 18.43 -44.16
C GLU A 3 -20.63 18.99 -42.78
N LEU A 4 -21.17 20.14 -42.38
CA LEU A 4 -20.89 20.72 -41.06
C LEU A 4 -21.53 19.90 -39.92
N LEU A 5 -22.72 19.36 -40.16
CA LEU A 5 -23.39 18.45 -39.21
C LEU A 5 -22.63 17.14 -39.04
N PHE A 6 -22.05 16.61 -40.12
CA PHE A 6 -21.18 15.43 -40.09
C PHE A 6 -19.90 15.69 -39.30
N VAL A 7 -19.23 16.83 -39.54
CA VAL A 7 -18.00 17.22 -38.82
C VAL A 7 -18.29 17.41 -37.32
N ILE A 8 -19.38 18.08 -36.95
CA ILE A 8 -19.76 18.28 -35.54
C ILE A 8 -20.14 16.96 -34.89
N GLY A 9 -20.93 16.11 -35.56
CA GLY A 9 -21.33 14.80 -35.05
C GLY A 9 -20.13 13.87 -34.83
N PHE A 10 -19.16 13.88 -35.76
CA PHE A 10 -17.92 13.12 -35.64
C PHE A 10 -17.06 13.63 -34.47
N PHE A 11 -16.94 14.95 -34.31
CA PHE A 11 -16.20 15.55 -33.21
C PHE A 11 -16.80 15.20 -31.83
N ILE A 12 -18.13 15.21 -31.74
CA ILE A 12 -18.85 14.77 -30.53
C ILE A 12 -18.62 13.28 -30.29
N MET A 13 -18.68 12.43 -31.33
CA MET A 13 -18.47 11.00 -31.16
C MET A 13 -17.03 10.67 -30.76
N LEU A 14 -16.05 11.43 -31.22
CA LEU A 14 -14.65 11.34 -30.77
C LEU A 14 -14.45 11.82 -29.32
N MET A 15 -15.22 12.84 -28.88
CA MET A 15 -15.26 13.23 -27.47
C MET A 15 -15.85 12.12 -26.59
N VAL A 16 -16.97 11.53 -27.00
CA VAL A 16 -17.67 10.47 -26.25
C VAL A 16 -16.84 9.17 -26.18
N THR A 17 -16.12 8.84 -27.25
CA THR A 17 -15.25 7.65 -27.30
C THR A 17 -13.88 7.87 -26.62
N GLY A 18 -13.59 9.09 -26.15
CA GLY A 18 -12.36 9.41 -25.42
C GLY A 18 -11.09 9.44 -26.29
N ILE A 19 -11.22 9.38 -27.61
CA ILE A 19 -10.11 9.33 -28.58
C ILE A 19 -9.50 10.73 -28.84
N SER A 20 -10.15 11.79 -28.37
CA SER A 20 -9.58 13.14 -28.37
C SER A 20 -8.31 13.23 -27.52
N LEU A 21 -7.33 14.05 -27.94
CA LEU A 21 -6.10 14.39 -27.19
C LEU A 21 -6.43 14.85 -25.75
N LEU A 22 -7.54 15.57 -25.59
CA LEU A 22 -8.06 16.02 -24.30
C LEU A 22 -8.51 14.84 -23.41
N GLY A 23 -9.07 13.80 -24.01
CA GLY A 23 -9.46 12.56 -23.33
C GLY A 23 -8.23 11.78 -22.85
N ILE A 24 -7.18 11.71 -23.68
CA ILE A 24 -5.90 11.09 -23.30
C ILE A 24 -5.26 11.85 -22.12
N LEU A 25 -5.25 13.19 -22.16
CA LEU A 25 -4.75 14.02 -21.06
C LEU A 25 -5.56 13.83 -19.77
N ALA A 26 -6.89 13.77 -19.87
CA ALA A 26 -7.77 13.50 -18.73
C ALA A 26 -7.53 12.10 -18.15
N ALA A 27 -7.41 11.08 -19.01
CA ALA A 27 -7.10 9.71 -18.58
C ALA A 27 -5.73 9.61 -17.91
N LEU A 28 -4.71 10.31 -18.43
CA LEU A 28 -3.38 10.39 -17.79
C LEU A 28 -3.44 11.06 -16.41
N MET A 29 -4.17 12.17 -16.29
CA MET A 29 -4.40 12.85 -15.01
C MET A 29 -5.08 11.92 -14.00
N VAL A 30 -6.16 11.26 -14.40
CA VAL A 30 -6.91 10.31 -13.57
C VAL A 30 -6.04 9.12 -13.18
N ALA A 31 -5.32 8.51 -14.12
CA ALA A 31 -4.41 7.40 -13.86
C ALA A 31 -3.29 7.80 -12.89
N THR A 32 -2.73 9.01 -13.06
CA THR A 32 -1.70 9.53 -12.16
C THR A 32 -2.24 9.74 -10.75
N ALA A 33 -3.43 10.35 -10.61
CA ALA A 33 -4.07 10.53 -9.31
C ALA A 33 -4.34 9.18 -8.63
N VAL A 34 -4.89 8.21 -9.37
CA VAL A 34 -5.18 6.86 -8.87
C VAL A 34 -3.89 6.12 -8.49
N MET A 35 -2.83 6.19 -9.29
CA MET A 35 -1.54 5.59 -8.95
C MET A 35 -0.87 6.26 -7.75
N PHE A 36 -1.03 7.57 -7.58
CA PHE A 36 -0.46 8.29 -6.45
C PHE A 36 -1.15 7.87 -5.14
N LEU A 37 -2.49 7.89 -5.12
CA LEU A 37 -3.29 7.42 -3.99
C LEU A 37 -3.06 5.92 -3.74
N GLY A 38 -3.18 5.09 -4.77
CA GLY A 38 -2.99 3.63 -4.68
C GLY A 38 -1.57 3.24 -4.27
N GLY A 39 -0.54 3.95 -4.75
CA GLY A 39 0.85 3.73 -4.41
C GLY A 39 1.14 3.99 -2.94
N MET A 40 0.59 5.08 -2.36
CA MET A 40 0.72 5.36 -0.94
C MET A 40 0.09 4.26 -0.07
N PHE A 41 -1.11 3.80 -0.43
CA PHE A 41 -1.77 2.69 0.28
C PHE A 41 -1.04 1.36 0.09
N ALA A 42 -0.54 1.08 -1.11
CA ALA A 42 0.25 -0.13 -1.38
C ALA A 42 1.53 -0.15 -0.56
N LEU A 43 2.22 0.98 -0.40
CA LEU A 43 3.40 1.09 0.45
C LEU A 43 3.06 0.88 1.93
N MET A 44 1.98 1.48 2.44
CA MET A 44 1.51 1.23 3.81
C MET A 44 1.26 -0.27 4.04
N ILE A 45 0.48 -0.91 3.17
CA ILE A 45 0.12 -2.32 3.31
C ILE A 45 1.35 -3.23 3.15
N LYS A 46 2.31 -2.85 2.32
CA LYS A 46 3.52 -3.65 2.07
C LYS A 46 4.57 -3.51 3.18
N LEU A 47 4.67 -2.36 3.85
CA LEU A 47 5.60 -2.17 4.97
C LEU A 47 5.12 -2.86 6.27
N LEU A 48 3.81 -2.92 6.51
CA LEU A 48 3.22 -3.55 7.71
C LEU A 48 3.72 -4.99 7.99
N PRO A 49 3.66 -5.93 7.02
CA PRO A 49 4.15 -7.30 7.24
C PRO A 49 5.66 -7.36 7.45
N TRP A 50 6.42 -6.40 6.91
CA TRP A 50 7.86 -6.32 7.13
C TRP A 50 8.21 -5.91 8.57
N LEU A 51 7.44 -5.00 9.14
CA LEU A 51 7.58 -4.59 10.54
C LEU A 51 7.25 -5.75 11.50
N LEU A 52 6.17 -6.50 11.22
CA LEU A 52 5.80 -7.69 11.98
C LEU A 52 6.89 -8.78 11.90
N LEU A 53 7.47 -8.99 10.72
CA LEU A 53 8.61 -9.91 10.55
C LEU A 53 9.80 -9.49 11.40
N ALA A 54 10.17 -8.21 11.41
CA ALA A 54 11.27 -7.71 12.24
C ALA A 54 11.04 -7.97 13.74
N VAL A 55 9.83 -7.71 14.24
CA VAL A 55 9.45 -7.99 15.64
C VAL A 55 9.48 -9.49 15.93
N ALA A 56 8.97 -10.32 15.02
CA ALA A 56 9.00 -11.78 15.17
C ALA A 56 10.44 -12.31 15.25
N VAL A 57 11.35 -11.78 14.43
CA VAL A 57 12.78 -12.14 14.46
C VAL A 57 13.41 -11.77 15.81
N GLU A 58 13.16 -10.56 16.34
CA GLU A 58 13.65 -10.21 17.68
C GLU A 58 13.08 -11.10 18.78
N TRP A 59 11.80 -11.48 18.69
CA TRP A 59 11.18 -12.42 19.64
C TRP A 59 11.84 -13.79 19.59
N VAL A 60 12.12 -14.31 18.39
CA VAL A 60 12.78 -15.60 18.22
C VAL A 60 14.21 -15.54 18.77
N ILE A 61 14.97 -14.49 18.45
CA ILE A 61 16.33 -14.30 18.97
C ILE A 61 16.29 -14.16 20.50
N LYS A 62 15.36 -13.36 21.04
CA LYS A 62 15.20 -13.19 22.48
C LYS A 62 14.70 -14.46 23.17
N ALA A 63 13.93 -15.32 22.51
CA ALA A 63 13.47 -16.60 23.05
C ALA A 63 14.60 -17.66 23.05
N ILE A 64 15.44 -17.66 22.01
CA ILE A 64 16.61 -18.56 21.92
C ILE A 64 17.72 -18.09 22.87
N ASN A 65 17.97 -16.77 22.92
CA ASN A 65 18.92 -16.14 23.83
C ASN A 65 18.32 -15.79 25.19
N ALA A 66 17.04 -16.10 25.43
CA ALA A 66 16.45 -15.97 26.76
C ALA A 66 17.23 -16.94 27.65
N PRO A 67 17.95 -16.42 28.64
CA PRO A 67 18.75 -17.26 29.49
C PRO A 67 17.82 -18.25 30.18
N LYS A 68 18.22 -19.52 30.17
CA LYS A 68 17.96 -20.46 31.26
C LYS A 68 18.51 -19.84 32.55
N ILE A 69 17.83 -18.84 33.10
CA ILE A 69 17.88 -18.56 34.53
C ILE A 69 16.63 -19.22 35.09
N PRO A 70 16.75 -20.42 35.67
CA PRO A 70 15.71 -20.87 36.56
C PRO A 70 15.70 -19.83 37.69
N GLN A 71 14.68 -18.98 37.75
CA GLN A 71 14.35 -18.20 38.97
C GLN A 71 13.80 -19.14 40.05
N TYR A 72 14.50 -20.26 40.25
CA TYR A 72 14.23 -21.27 41.25
C TYR A 72 15.33 -21.21 42.30
N GLN A 73 15.39 -20.10 43.02
CA GLN A 73 15.99 -20.12 44.37
C GLN A 73 15.04 -19.33 45.27
N ARG A 74 13.83 -19.88 45.43
CA ARG A 74 13.48 -20.69 46.61
C ARG A 74 13.90 -19.95 47.89
N ASN A 75 12.96 -19.13 48.33
CA ASN A 75 12.62 -18.95 49.73
C ASN A 75 13.18 -20.07 50.64
N ASN A 76 14.16 -19.70 51.46
CA ASN A 76 14.54 -20.40 52.68
C ASN A 76 14.93 -19.28 53.67
N ARG A 77 13.96 -18.68 54.38
CA ARG A 77 13.49 -19.10 55.70
C ARG A 77 14.61 -19.68 56.58
N ARG A 78 14.80 -19.01 57.72
CA ARG A 78 15.55 -19.42 58.93
C ARG A 78 17.08 -19.38 58.75
N PHE A 79 17.87 -18.90 59.71
CA PHE A 79 17.79 -19.01 61.16
C PHE A 79 18.50 -17.79 61.81
N TYR A 80 17.94 -17.35 62.95
CA TYR A 80 18.51 -16.58 64.08
C TYR A 80 19.76 -15.73 63.88
#